data_AF-A0A3Q3WZL3-F1
#
_entry.id   AF-A0A3Q3WZL3-F1
#
_cell.length_a   1.000
_cell.length_b   1.000
_cell.length_c   1.000
_cell.angle_alpha   90.00
_cell.angle_beta   90.00
_cell.angle_gamma   90.00
#
_symmetry.space_group_name_H-M   'P 1'
#
loop_
_entity.id
_entity.type
_entity.pdbx_description
1 polymer ?
#
loop_
_entity_poly.entity_id
_entity_poly.type
_entity_poly.pdbx_seq_one_letter_code
_entity_poly.pdbx_strand_id
1 'polypeptide(L)'
;MHDSAEILHIRSSCYKQEVEHVRQYFQEQYQNWIVLDGTKSKWWILNSILNEVSISMKYIQTACIHRLCITPKELQCRLGEFGEYCPVCLVLHCHLVDCSETIALTHAAEYRRCYYKMCGNDHLQRFLNAPDEFVTPGCQHTLPQPHLLPRKLTQGQVKSRFPQQAEMKGFCPVTYLDGKQRYEALVRGKMEYAVEYREQIYVFETKQKQDKFLRAPETYCDQKLPSKVPPVCDPVPLTSLPTLGYLEQGVAVAIIKAMTAVGCLKPKYPFLGMQRSACIYVALYLKAFNHQSTNYTRQKYKKKLALFEENSELIPYLMSTMRGNYRPPSERPIDYEFKLNKFLALGDFPGTSNVL
;
A
#
# COMPACT_ATOMS: atom_id res chain seq x y z
N MET A 1 40.46 -36.47 42.58
CA MET A 1 40.07 -36.56 41.15
C MET A 1 39.60 -35.19 40.75
N HIS A 2 40.23 -34.60 39.73
CA HIS A 2 40.19 -33.15 39.48
C HIS A 2 38.89 -32.68 38.81
N ASP A 3 38.34 -31.57 39.30
CA ASP A 3 37.18 -30.75 38.83
C ASP A 3 37.25 -30.27 37.36
N SER A 4 38.12 -30.86 36.54
CA SER A 4 38.41 -30.46 35.16
C SER A 4 37.19 -30.49 34.24
N ALA A 5 36.29 -31.47 34.39
CA ALA A 5 35.10 -31.59 33.54
C ALA A 5 34.05 -30.52 33.87
N GLU A 6 33.82 -30.22 35.15
CA GLU A 6 32.89 -29.18 35.59
C GLU A 6 33.41 -27.79 35.20
N ILE A 7 34.72 -27.54 35.37
CA ILE A 7 35.35 -26.29 34.93
C ILE A 7 35.21 -26.09 33.41
N LEU A 8 35.39 -27.14 32.61
CA LEU A 8 35.20 -27.08 31.16
C LEU A 8 33.74 -26.85 30.77
N HIS A 9 32.80 -27.46 31.48
CA HIS A 9 31.36 -27.29 31.24
C HIS A 9 30.93 -25.84 31.54
N ILE A 10 31.35 -25.29 32.69
CA ILE A 10 31.10 -23.90 33.06
C ILE A 10 31.70 -22.94 32.02
N ARG A 11 32.98 -23.13 31.64
CA ARG A 11 33.64 -22.29 30.61
C ARG A 11 32.95 -22.37 29.25
N SER A 12 32.50 -23.55 28.83
CA SER A 12 31.78 -23.74 27.57
C SER A 12 30.41 -23.04 27.59
N SER A 13 29.71 -23.11 28.72
CA SER A 13 28.44 -22.40 28.92
C SER A 13 28.63 -20.88 28.86
N CYS A 14 29.63 -20.34 29.59
CA CYS A 14 29.95 -18.91 29.55
C CYS A 14 30.36 -18.47 28.13
N TYR A 15 31.20 -19.24 27.44
CA TYR A 15 31.60 -18.94 26.06
C TYR A 15 30.39 -18.88 25.12
N LYS A 16 29.48 -19.85 25.19
CA LYS A 16 28.28 -19.87 24.33
C LYS A 16 27.36 -18.66 24.57
N GLN A 17 27.28 -18.17 25.79
CA GLN A 17 26.51 -16.96 26.13
C GLN A 17 27.18 -15.69 25.59
N GLU A 18 28.48 -15.54 25.82
CA GLU A 18 29.20 -14.30 25.49
C GLU A 18 29.60 -14.19 24.01
N VAL A 19 29.85 -15.32 23.33
CA VAL A 19 30.39 -15.31 21.95
C VAL A 19 29.43 -14.64 20.96
N GLU A 20 28.11 -14.74 21.17
CA GLU A 20 27.14 -14.08 20.28
C GLU A 20 27.22 -12.55 20.41
N HIS A 21 27.29 -12.05 21.64
CA HIS A 21 27.43 -10.61 21.91
C HIS A 21 28.78 -10.07 21.41
N VAL A 22 29.88 -10.80 21.67
CA VAL A 22 31.20 -10.45 21.16
C VAL A 22 31.21 -10.45 19.64
N ARG A 23 30.61 -11.47 18.99
CA ARG A 23 30.53 -11.54 17.53
C ARG A 23 29.76 -10.37 16.95
N GLN A 24 28.58 -10.05 17.49
CA GLN A 24 27.80 -8.90 17.04
C GLN A 24 28.60 -7.61 17.17
N TYR A 25 29.24 -7.39 18.31
CA TYR A 25 30.09 -6.22 18.55
C TYR A 25 31.25 -6.11 17.55
N PHE A 26 32.02 -7.18 17.32
CA PHE A 26 33.14 -7.14 16.36
C PHE A 26 32.66 -6.98 14.92
N GLN A 27 31.53 -7.59 14.56
CA GLN A 27 30.94 -7.43 13.23
C GLN A 27 30.46 -6.00 12.99
N GLU A 28 29.82 -5.37 13.99
CA GLU A 28 29.33 -3.99 13.91
C GLU A 28 30.48 -2.97 13.93
N GLN A 29 31.49 -3.17 14.77
CA GLN A 29 32.56 -2.20 14.97
C GLN A 29 33.70 -2.31 13.96
N TYR A 30 34.04 -3.52 13.50
CA TYR A 30 35.28 -3.73 12.74
C TYR A 30 35.08 -4.50 11.43
N GLN A 31 33.93 -5.17 11.24
CA GLN A 31 33.62 -5.99 10.05
C GLN A 31 34.73 -7.00 9.68
N ASN A 32 35.49 -7.47 10.67
CA ASN A 32 36.69 -8.28 10.50
C ASN A 32 36.53 -9.72 11.04
N TRP A 33 35.30 -10.15 11.32
CA TRP A 33 35.05 -11.50 11.82
C TRP A 33 35.06 -12.52 10.68
N ILE A 34 35.95 -13.50 10.77
CA ILE A 34 36.12 -14.55 9.75
C ILE A 34 35.89 -15.91 10.41
N VAL A 35 35.01 -16.72 9.80
CA VAL A 35 34.76 -18.09 10.24
C VAL A 35 35.63 -19.04 9.43
N LEU A 36 36.46 -19.82 10.11
CA LEU A 36 37.30 -20.85 9.50
C LEU A 36 36.74 -22.24 9.82
N ASP A 37 36.80 -23.13 8.84
CA ASP A 37 36.36 -24.52 8.99
C ASP A 37 37.40 -25.32 9.80
N GLY A 38 37.05 -25.65 11.05
CA GLY A 38 37.87 -26.42 11.96
C GLY A 38 38.04 -27.89 11.59
N THR A 39 37.31 -28.41 10.60
CA THR A 39 37.48 -29.79 10.10
C THR A 39 38.66 -29.94 9.14
N LYS A 40 39.25 -28.84 8.69
CA LYS A 40 40.40 -28.82 7.78
C LYS A 40 41.72 -29.10 8.51
N SER A 41 42.76 -29.41 7.72
CA SER A 41 44.09 -29.65 8.28
C SER A 41 44.64 -28.38 8.96
N LYS A 42 45.48 -28.57 9.99
CA LYS A 42 46.16 -27.46 10.69
C LYS A 42 46.92 -26.53 9.72
N TRP A 43 47.52 -27.11 8.68
CA TRP A 43 48.21 -26.37 7.62
C TRP A 43 47.28 -25.50 6.80
N TRP A 44 46.09 -26.00 6.44
CA TRP A 44 45.10 -25.22 5.72
C TRP A 44 44.61 -24.04 6.55
N ILE A 45 44.30 -24.27 7.84
CA ILE A 45 43.87 -23.21 8.75
C ILE A 45 44.94 -22.13 8.87
N LEU A 46 46.21 -22.53 9.09
CA LEU A 46 47.33 -21.60 9.17
C LEU A 46 47.50 -20.78 7.88
N ASN A 47 47.46 -21.42 6.71
CA ASN A 47 47.57 -20.72 5.42
C ASN A 47 46.39 -19.77 5.18
N SER A 48 45.17 -20.17 5.54
CA SER A 48 43.99 -19.30 5.43
C SER A 48 44.12 -18.07 6.32
N ILE A 49 44.60 -18.22 7.56
CA ILE A 49 44.87 -17.09 8.47
C ILE A 49 45.95 -16.18 7.87
N LEU A 50 47.06 -16.74 7.40
CA LEU A 50 48.14 -15.97 6.79
C LEU A 50 47.67 -15.20 5.56
N ASN A 51 46.82 -15.81 4.72
CA ASN A 51 46.24 -15.15 3.56
C ASN A 51 45.37 -13.96 3.97
N GLU A 52 44.45 -14.15 4.92
CA GLU A 52 43.57 -13.08 5.42
C GLU A 52 44.36 -11.93 6.05
N VAL A 53 45.36 -12.24 6.89
CA VAL A 53 46.25 -11.22 7.46
C VAL A 53 47.06 -10.51 6.37
N SER A 54 47.51 -11.23 5.33
CA SER A 54 48.25 -10.64 4.22
C SER A 54 47.43 -9.65 3.40
N ILE A 55 46.11 -9.90 3.26
CA ILE A 55 45.19 -8.97 2.59
C ILE A 55 45.09 -7.68 3.41
N SER A 56 44.93 -7.78 4.73
CA SER A 56 44.91 -6.62 5.62
C SER A 56 46.26 -5.88 5.70
N MET A 57 47.38 -6.55 5.46
CA MET A 57 48.73 -5.95 5.49
C MET A 57 49.18 -5.30 4.18
N LYS A 58 48.46 -5.49 3.06
CA LYS A 58 48.76 -4.85 1.77
C LYS A 58 48.37 -3.36 1.76
N TYR A 59 48.98 -2.58 2.64
CA TYR A 59 48.79 -1.14 2.69
C TYR A 59 49.76 -0.45 1.72
N ILE A 60 49.24 0.06 0.62
CA ILE A 60 49.94 0.94 -0.32
C ILE A 60 49.19 2.29 -0.28
N GLN A 61 49.90 3.42 -0.49
CA GLN A 61 49.42 4.81 -0.34
C GLN A 61 48.01 5.15 -0.92
N THR A 62 47.49 4.30 -1.81
CA THR A 62 46.10 4.23 -2.29
C THR A 62 45.60 2.80 -2.14
N ALA A 63 44.85 2.49 -1.08
CA ALA A 63 44.41 1.13 -0.80
C ALA A 63 42.90 1.05 -0.59
N CYS A 64 42.33 -0.08 -1.02
CA CYS A 64 41.00 -0.50 -0.62
C CYS A 64 41.00 -0.70 0.90
N ILE A 65 40.04 -0.08 1.59
CA ILE A 65 39.98 -0.14 3.05
C ILE A 65 39.19 -1.33 3.59
N HIS A 66 38.68 -2.17 2.69
CA HIS A 66 38.01 -3.40 3.04
C HIS A 66 38.95 -4.27 3.90
N ARG A 67 38.48 -4.69 5.09
CA ARG A 67 39.23 -5.54 6.05
C ARG A 67 40.41 -4.86 6.76
N LEU A 68 40.46 -3.53 6.79
CA LEU A 68 41.41 -2.77 7.62
C LEU A 68 40.90 -2.47 9.05
N CYS A 69 39.80 -3.10 9.47
CA CYS A 69 39.20 -2.94 10.81
C CYS A 69 38.88 -1.48 11.17
N ILE A 70 38.42 -0.68 10.21
CA ILE A 70 38.09 0.73 10.44
C ILE A 70 36.76 0.82 11.18
N THR A 71 36.74 1.57 12.28
CA THR A 71 35.53 1.79 13.06
C THR A 71 34.57 2.77 12.36
N PRO A 72 33.24 2.64 12.52
CA PRO A 72 32.29 3.61 11.97
C PRO A 72 32.56 5.05 12.42
N LYS A 73 33.05 5.23 13.66
CA LYS A 73 33.44 6.54 14.20
C LYS A 73 34.64 7.12 13.46
N GLU A 74 35.69 6.32 13.27
CA GLU A 74 36.87 6.75 12.52
C GLU A 74 36.52 7.07 11.07
N LEU A 75 35.70 6.21 10.44
CA LEU A 75 35.21 6.42 9.09
C LEU A 75 34.54 7.79 8.98
N GLN A 76 33.58 8.09 9.86
CA GLN A 76 32.85 9.35 9.86
C GLN A 76 33.75 10.57 10.09
N CYS A 77 34.74 10.47 10.98
CA CYS A 77 35.70 11.56 11.25
C CYS A 77 36.62 11.86 10.07
N ARG A 78 36.90 10.87 9.22
CA ARG A 78 37.85 10.96 8.10
C ARG A 78 37.17 10.87 6.74
N LEU A 79 35.84 11.03 6.67
CA LEU A 79 35.15 11.10 5.39
C LEU A 79 35.71 12.27 4.57
N GLY A 80 35.99 12.00 3.30
CA GLY A 80 36.43 13.03 2.37
C GLY A 80 35.33 14.03 2.03
N GLU A 81 35.65 14.95 1.12
CA GLU A 81 34.79 16.06 0.71
C GLU A 81 33.45 15.64 0.10
N PHE A 82 33.38 14.42 -0.42
CA PHE A 82 32.16 13.83 -1.01
C PHE A 82 31.29 13.11 0.02
N GLY A 83 31.73 13.00 1.28
CA GLY A 83 31.01 12.33 2.35
C GLY A 83 30.68 10.87 1.99
N GLU A 84 29.38 10.56 2.01
CA GLU A 84 28.82 9.23 1.70
C GLU A 84 28.53 9.03 0.19
N TYR A 85 28.78 10.04 -0.65
CA TYR A 85 28.51 9.98 -2.09
C TYR A 85 29.70 9.46 -2.88
N CYS A 86 29.41 8.74 -3.96
CA CYS A 86 30.44 8.23 -4.87
C CYS A 86 31.07 9.36 -5.71
N PRO A 87 32.36 9.69 -5.53
CA PRO A 87 33.01 10.76 -6.29
C PRO A 87 33.10 10.47 -7.79
N VAL A 88 33.34 9.20 -8.16
CA VAL A 88 33.43 8.78 -9.57
C VAL A 88 32.10 9.00 -10.31
N CYS A 89 30.96 8.72 -9.67
CA CYS A 89 29.64 8.99 -10.26
C CYS A 89 29.42 10.49 -10.47
N LEU A 90 29.84 11.31 -9.52
CA LEU A 90 29.64 12.74 -9.56
C LEU A 90 30.51 13.38 -10.65
N VAL A 91 31.79 12.99 -10.74
CA VAL A 91 32.73 13.57 -11.71
C VAL A 91 32.42 13.15 -13.14
N LEU A 92 32.10 11.88 -13.38
CA LEU A 92 31.89 11.37 -14.73
C LEU A 92 30.48 11.64 -15.28
N HIS A 93 29.47 11.68 -14.41
CA HIS A 93 28.07 11.70 -14.83
C HIS A 93 27.22 12.78 -14.14
N CYS A 94 27.80 13.58 -13.24
CA CYS A 94 27.05 14.51 -12.39
C CYS A 94 25.92 13.82 -11.60
N HIS A 95 26.12 12.54 -11.24
CA HIS A 95 25.13 11.74 -10.52
C HIS A 95 25.43 11.65 -9.03
N LEU A 96 24.42 11.94 -8.21
CA LEU A 96 24.46 11.79 -6.75
C LEU A 96 24.07 10.35 -6.37
N VAL A 97 25.07 9.49 -6.18
CA VAL A 97 24.86 8.12 -5.70
C VAL A 97 25.27 8.02 -4.24
N ASP A 98 24.27 7.96 -3.36
CA ASP A 98 24.43 7.77 -1.93
C ASP A 98 24.84 6.31 -1.62
N CYS A 99 25.99 6.14 -0.96
CA CYS A 99 26.52 4.84 -0.56
C CYS A 99 26.25 4.52 0.92
N SER A 100 25.46 5.33 1.63
CA SER A 100 25.16 5.16 3.06
C SER A 100 24.46 3.83 3.39
N GLU A 101 23.65 3.30 2.47
CA GLU A 101 22.98 2.00 2.63
C GLU A 101 23.98 0.83 2.62
N THR A 102 25.15 1.00 2.01
CA THR A 102 26.19 -0.04 1.96
C THR A 102 27.10 0.08 3.18
N ILE A 103 26.75 -0.67 4.22
CA ILE A 103 27.53 -0.70 5.47
C ILE A 103 28.92 -1.33 5.24
N ALA A 104 29.00 -2.30 4.33
CA ALA A 104 30.25 -2.99 4.05
C ALA A 104 31.26 -2.08 3.32
N LEU A 105 32.47 -1.96 3.85
CA LEU A 105 33.54 -1.15 3.25
C LEU A 105 34.22 -1.82 2.03
N THR A 106 33.51 -2.69 1.31
CA THR A 106 34.06 -3.47 0.17
C THR A 106 34.52 -2.60 -0.98
N HIS A 107 33.88 -1.44 -1.18
CA HIS A 107 34.15 -0.51 -2.27
C HIS A 107 34.61 0.85 -1.76
N ALA A 108 35.30 0.88 -0.62
CA ALA A 108 35.82 2.11 -0.06
C ALA A 108 37.35 2.15 -0.20
N ALA A 109 37.89 3.34 -0.40
CA ALA A 109 39.32 3.57 -0.58
C ALA A 109 39.81 4.70 0.33
N GLU A 110 41.06 4.59 0.77
CA GLU A 110 41.76 5.67 1.44
C GLU A 110 42.63 6.40 0.42
N TYR A 111 42.53 7.73 0.42
CA TYR A 111 43.42 8.59 -0.34
C TYR A 111 43.69 9.88 0.44
N ARG A 112 44.97 10.26 0.56
CA ARG A 112 45.42 11.46 1.32
C ARG A 112 44.82 11.55 2.74
N ARG A 113 44.75 10.41 3.44
CA ARG A 113 44.16 10.26 4.78
C ARG A 113 42.65 10.48 4.88
N CYS A 114 41.95 10.63 3.76
CA CYS A 114 40.50 10.69 3.71
C CYS A 114 39.91 9.39 3.14
N TYR A 115 38.72 9.03 3.60
CA TYR A 115 37.98 7.87 3.12
C TYR A 115 36.93 8.28 2.10
N TYR A 116 36.84 7.50 1.02
CA TYR A 116 35.89 7.69 -0.07
C TYR A 116 35.15 6.37 -0.31
N LYS A 117 33.82 6.44 -0.46
CA LYS A 117 32.98 5.29 -0.79
C LYS A 117 32.64 5.29 -2.28
N MET A 118 32.62 4.11 -2.87
CA MET A 118 32.23 3.90 -4.26
C MET A 118 30.98 3.03 -4.33
N CYS A 119 30.16 3.26 -5.35
CA CYS A 119 28.94 2.48 -5.55
C CYS A 119 29.20 1.04 -6.05
N GLY A 120 30.43 0.72 -6.46
CA GLY A 120 30.79 -0.61 -6.94
C GLY A 120 32.28 -0.77 -7.23
N ASN A 121 32.67 -2.02 -7.54
CA ASN A 121 34.06 -2.38 -7.79
C ASN A 121 34.67 -1.68 -9.03
N ASP A 122 33.90 -1.48 -10.11
CA ASP A 122 34.40 -0.77 -11.30
C ASP A 122 34.87 0.65 -10.96
N HIS A 123 34.06 1.40 -10.20
CA HIS A 123 34.40 2.75 -9.76
C HIS A 123 35.55 2.75 -8.74
N LEU A 124 35.63 1.73 -7.87
CA LEU A 124 36.77 1.55 -6.98
C LEU A 124 38.08 1.39 -7.77
N GLN A 125 38.11 0.51 -8.78
CA GLN A 125 39.32 0.32 -9.60
C GLN A 125 39.71 1.59 -10.35
N ARG A 126 38.74 2.30 -10.94
CA ARG A 126 39.00 3.59 -11.60
C ARG A 126 39.60 4.62 -10.64
N PHE A 127 39.06 4.72 -9.43
CA PHE A 127 39.58 5.62 -8.41
C PHE A 127 40.98 5.24 -7.94
N LEU A 128 41.26 3.95 -7.75
CA LEU A 128 42.59 3.48 -7.35
C LEU A 128 43.64 3.72 -8.44
N ASN A 129 43.24 3.68 -9.72
CA ASN A 129 44.13 3.95 -10.85
C ASN A 129 44.49 5.43 -10.98
N ALA A 130 43.53 6.34 -10.75
CA ALA A 130 43.71 7.79 -10.94
C ALA A 130 42.93 8.61 -9.90
N PRO A 131 43.32 8.59 -8.60
CA PRO A 131 42.56 9.24 -7.54
C PRO A 131 42.56 10.78 -7.63
N ASP A 132 43.66 11.35 -8.16
CA ASP A 132 43.83 12.79 -8.34
C ASP A 132 42.80 13.43 -9.29
N GLU A 133 42.20 12.64 -10.20
CA GLU A 133 41.15 13.11 -11.12
C GLU A 133 39.79 13.28 -10.42
N PHE A 134 39.56 12.52 -9.34
CA PHE A 134 38.27 12.46 -8.65
C PHE A 134 38.22 13.26 -7.35
N VAL A 135 39.37 13.72 -6.86
CA VAL A 135 39.51 14.49 -5.61
C VAL A 135 40.09 15.87 -5.91
N THR A 136 39.79 16.87 -5.08
CA THR A 136 40.41 18.19 -5.20
C THR A 136 41.94 18.11 -5.00
N PRO A 137 42.73 18.92 -5.74
CA PRO A 137 42.35 20.01 -6.63
C PRO A 137 42.08 19.61 -8.10
N GLY A 138 42.24 18.34 -8.49
CA GLY A 138 42.06 17.90 -9.89
C GLY A 138 40.60 17.77 -10.32
N CYS A 139 39.69 17.68 -9.36
CA CYS A 139 38.26 17.54 -9.60
C CYS A 139 37.59 18.87 -10.02
N GLN A 140 36.80 18.84 -11.10
CA GLN A 140 36.00 19.98 -11.59
C GLN A 140 34.63 20.09 -10.90
N HIS A 141 34.11 18.99 -10.34
CA HIS A 141 32.75 18.90 -9.80
C HIS A 141 32.79 18.62 -8.29
N THR A 142 32.50 19.63 -7.48
CA THR A 142 32.40 19.48 -6.03
C THR A 142 31.02 19.00 -5.60
N LEU A 143 30.93 18.34 -4.45
CA LEU A 143 29.65 18.00 -3.85
C LEU A 143 28.82 19.29 -3.60
N PRO A 144 27.54 19.35 -4.00
CA PRO A 144 26.67 20.46 -3.67
C PRO A 144 26.54 20.68 -2.16
N GLN A 145 26.19 21.91 -1.76
CA GLN A 145 25.95 22.20 -0.35
C GLN A 145 24.85 21.29 0.24
N PRO A 146 24.90 20.94 1.54
CA PRO A 146 23.97 19.97 2.13
C PRO A 146 22.48 20.28 1.94
N HIS A 147 22.10 21.55 1.84
CA HIS A 147 20.71 21.97 1.62
C HIS A 147 20.23 21.75 0.16
N LEU A 148 21.16 21.53 -0.77
CA LEU A 148 20.91 21.19 -2.17
C LEU A 148 21.05 19.68 -2.42
N LEU A 149 21.25 18.86 -1.39
CA LEU A 149 21.28 17.41 -1.54
C LEU A 149 19.87 16.83 -1.34
N PRO A 150 19.44 15.90 -2.19
CA PRO A 150 18.14 15.31 -2.05
C PRO A 150 18.11 14.32 -0.86
N ARG A 151 17.05 14.39 -0.04
CA ARG A 151 16.93 13.56 1.18
C ARG A 151 15.65 12.74 1.16
N LYS A 152 15.76 11.43 1.40
CA LYS A 152 14.60 10.54 1.57
C LYS A 152 13.81 10.95 2.82
N LEU A 153 12.49 11.07 2.70
CA LEU A 153 11.60 11.38 3.81
C LEU A 153 10.76 10.16 4.19
N THR A 154 10.53 9.98 5.48
CA THR A 154 9.54 9.03 6.01
C THR A 154 8.14 9.62 5.99
N GLN A 155 7.10 8.77 6.01
CA GLN A 155 5.71 9.24 6.06
C GLN A 155 5.43 10.14 7.28
N GLY A 156 6.06 9.87 8.43
CA GLY A 156 5.94 10.71 9.62
C GLY A 156 6.51 12.11 9.41
N GLN A 157 7.68 12.21 8.79
CA GLN A 157 8.32 13.49 8.45
C GLN A 157 7.53 14.27 7.40
N VAL A 158 6.89 13.60 6.44
CA VAL A 158 6.00 14.28 5.48
C VAL A 158 4.79 14.86 6.22
N LYS A 159 4.17 14.10 7.14
CA LYS A 159 3.02 14.56 7.92
C LYS A 159 3.37 15.73 8.85
N SER A 160 4.57 15.74 9.43
CA SER A 160 5.00 16.85 10.31
C SER A 160 5.24 18.17 9.56
N ARG A 161 5.36 18.14 8.23
CA ARG A 161 5.54 19.34 7.38
C ARG A 161 4.23 19.99 6.95
N PHE A 162 3.08 19.48 7.38
CA PHE A 162 1.78 20.11 7.13
C PHE A 162 1.78 21.58 7.64
N PRO A 163 1.29 22.57 6.87
CA PRO A 163 0.44 22.48 5.67
C PRO A 163 1.17 22.47 4.33
N GLN A 164 2.50 22.29 4.30
CA GLN A 164 3.26 22.24 3.05
C GLN A 164 2.76 21.09 2.17
N GLN A 165 2.44 21.41 0.91
CA GLN A 165 1.96 20.43 -0.06
C GLN A 165 3.13 19.82 -0.84
N ALA A 166 2.92 18.62 -1.37
CA ALA A 166 3.87 18.02 -2.30
C ALA A 166 3.89 18.82 -3.62
N GLU A 167 5.09 19.03 -4.13
CA GLU A 167 5.34 19.67 -5.43
C GLU A 167 4.63 18.89 -6.55
N MET A 168 4.34 19.57 -7.66
CA MET A 168 3.52 19.01 -8.73
C MET A 168 2.20 18.41 -8.24
N LYS A 169 1.56 18.98 -7.21
CA LYS A 169 0.30 18.49 -6.63
C LYS A 169 0.33 17.00 -6.26
N GLY A 170 1.51 16.44 -5.96
CA GLY A 170 1.69 15.03 -5.63
C GLY A 170 1.82 14.08 -6.83
N PHE A 171 2.01 14.59 -8.05
CA PHE A 171 2.36 13.76 -9.21
C PHE A 171 3.85 13.43 -9.25
N CYS A 172 4.19 12.27 -9.79
CA CYS A 172 5.56 11.79 -9.90
C CYS A 172 6.32 12.53 -11.03
N PRO A 173 7.35 13.36 -10.71
CA PRO A 173 8.09 14.11 -11.72
C PRO A 173 8.82 13.23 -12.74
N VAL A 174 9.37 12.10 -12.26
CA VAL A 174 10.13 11.16 -13.10
C VAL A 174 9.21 10.48 -14.11
N THR A 175 8.03 10.00 -13.69
CA THR A 175 7.05 9.41 -14.62
C THR A 175 6.64 10.43 -15.67
N TYR A 176 6.41 11.67 -15.25
CA TYR A 176 5.94 12.72 -16.14
C TYR A 176 6.99 13.08 -17.20
N LEU A 177 8.24 13.30 -16.80
CA LEU A 177 9.32 13.63 -17.74
C LEU A 177 9.66 12.43 -18.66
N ASP A 178 9.83 11.23 -18.11
CA ASP A 178 10.14 10.02 -18.89
C ASP A 178 8.99 9.69 -19.88
N GLY A 179 7.75 9.98 -19.49
CA GLY A 179 6.55 9.85 -20.31
C GLY A 179 6.36 10.96 -21.33
N LYS A 180 7.38 11.79 -21.58
CA LYS A 180 7.35 12.93 -22.51
C LYS A 180 6.24 13.94 -22.19
N GLN A 181 5.98 14.15 -20.90
CA GLN A 181 5.03 15.13 -20.38
C GLN A 181 3.58 14.94 -20.88
N ARG A 182 3.23 13.70 -21.22
CA ARG A 182 1.88 13.34 -21.67
C ARG A 182 0.90 13.22 -20.51
N TYR A 183 -0.39 13.32 -20.80
CA TYR A 183 -1.44 13.24 -19.80
C TYR A 183 -1.50 11.86 -19.11
N GLU A 184 -1.26 10.79 -19.86
CA GLU A 184 -1.23 9.41 -19.35
C GLU A 184 -0.07 9.17 -18.37
N ALA A 185 0.97 10.01 -18.43
CA ALA A 185 2.14 9.94 -17.56
C ALA A 185 1.97 10.71 -16.24
N LEU A 186 0.83 11.40 -16.04
CA LEU A 186 0.49 12.08 -14.79
C LEU A 186 -0.01 11.06 -13.75
N VAL A 187 0.94 10.29 -13.21
CA VAL A 187 0.70 9.29 -12.18
C VAL A 187 1.02 9.84 -10.80
N ARG A 188 0.14 9.61 -9.83
CA ARG A 188 0.34 10.06 -8.45
C ARG A 188 1.45 9.28 -7.76
N GLY A 189 2.28 10.00 -7.03
CA GLY A 189 3.28 9.40 -6.15
C GLY A 189 2.66 8.92 -4.84
N LYS A 190 3.39 8.05 -4.15
CA LYS A 190 3.04 7.57 -2.82
C LYS A 190 3.90 8.28 -1.78
N MET A 191 3.32 8.56 -0.61
CA MET A 191 4.04 9.22 0.51
C MET A 191 5.19 8.37 1.07
N GLU A 192 5.19 7.05 0.83
CA GLU A 192 6.28 6.14 1.22
C GLU A 192 7.59 6.41 0.45
N TYR A 193 7.49 6.98 -0.75
CA TYR A 193 8.63 7.31 -1.60
C TYR A 193 8.81 8.83 -1.67
N ALA A 194 8.68 9.54 -0.55
CA ALA A 194 8.88 10.99 -0.54
C ALA A 194 10.37 11.37 -0.52
N VAL A 195 10.72 12.47 -1.18
CA VAL A 195 12.06 13.06 -1.17
C VAL A 195 11.95 14.57 -0.99
N GLU A 196 12.79 15.12 -0.13
CA GLU A 196 12.99 16.56 0.02
C GLU A 196 14.13 17.00 -0.88
N TYR A 197 13.92 18.05 -1.67
CA TYR A 197 14.96 18.69 -2.47
C TYR A 197 14.64 20.17 -2.60
N ARG A 198 15.62 21.05 -2.30
CA ARG A 198 15.45 22.52 -2.28
C ARG A 198 14.22 22.96 -1.45
N GLU A 199 14.09 22.39 -0.24
CA GLU A 199 12.98 22.62 0.70
C GLU A 199 11.58 22.24 0.16
N GLN A 200 11.50 21.59 -1.01
CA GLN A 200 10.25 21.10 -1.59
C GLN A 200 10.11 19.59 -1.42
N ILE A 201 8.87 19.12 -1.31
CA ILE A 201 8.55 17.71 -1.13
C ILE A 201 8.09 17.11 -2.46
N TYR A 202 8.84 16.14 -2.97
CA TYR A 202 8.50 15.36 -4.15
C TYR A 202 8.05 13.96 -3.75
N VAL A 203 7.09 13.39 -4.49
CA VAL A 203 6.58 12.03 -4.25
C VAL A 203 6.67 11.20 -5.52
N PHE A 204 7.02 9.93 -5.40
CA PHE A 204 7.22 9.04 -6.55
C PHE A 204 6.30 7.82 -6.50
N GLU A 205 5.99 7.27 -7.66
CA GLU A 205 5.11 6.08 -7.79
C GLU A 205 5.80 4.81 -7.26
N THR A 206 7.10 4.67 -7.52
CA THR A 206 7.89 3.48 -7.18
C THR A 206 9.26 3.86 -6.61
N LYS A 207 9.87 2.94 -5.86
CA LYS A 207 11.25 3.10 -5.35
C LYS A 207 12.26 3.35 -6.48
N GLN A 208 12.13 2.67 -7.62
CA GLN A 208 13.04 2.87 -8.76
C GLN A 208 13.00 4.31 -9.29
N LYS A 209 11.82 4.93 -9.32
CA LYS A 209 11.66 6.33 -9.76
C LYS A 209 12.19 7.30 -8.72
N GLN A 210 12.01 6.99 -7.43
CA GLN A 210 12.65 7.73 -6.34
C GLN A 210 14.18 7.70 -6.48
N ASP A 211 14.77 6.53 -6.69
CA ASP A 211 16.22 6.38 -6.85
C ASP A 211 16.73 7.12 -8.10
N LYS A 212 15.95 7.14 -9.19
CA LYS A 212 16.28 7.92 -10.40
C LYS A 212 16.32 9.43 -10.13
N PHE A 213 15.37 9.94 -9.36
CA PHE A 213 15.36 11.34 -8.94
C PHE A 213 16.54 11.67 -8.02
N LEU A 214 16.83 10.81 -7.02
CA LEU A 214 17.96 11.00 -6.11
C LEU A 214 19.30 11.09 -6.85
N ARG A 215 19.46 10.33 -7.94
CA ARG A 215 20.67 10.37 -8.78
C ARG A 215 20.85 11.69 -9.52
N ALA A 216 19.77 12.28 -10.03
CA ALA A 216 19.83 13.46 -10.89
C ALA A 216 18.64 14.41 -10.61
N PRO A 217 18.58 15.05 -9.41
CA PRO A 217 17.41 15.81 -9.01
C PRO A 217 17.18 17.05 -9.90
N GLU A 218 18.25 17.69 -10.38
CA GLU A 218 18.18 18.87 -11.25
C GLU A 218 17.49 18.60 -12.60
N THR A 219 17.55 17.37 -13.09
CA THR A 219 16.87 16.99 -14.34
C THR A 219 15.34 16.96 -14.18
N TYR A 220 14.87 16.67 -12.96
CA TYR A 220 13.46 16.36 -12.70
C TYR A 220 12.73 17.41 -11.85
N CYS A 221 13.43 18.36 -11.21
CA CYS A 221 12.79 19.32 -10.31
C CYS A 221 11.95 20.39 -11.03
N ASP A 222 12.38 20.86 -12.21
CA ASP A 222 11.78 22.02 -12.88
C ASP A 222 10.56 21.68 -13.76
N GLN A 223 9.78 20.66 -13.40
CA GLN A 223 8.63 20.20 -14.17
C GLN A 223 7.40 21.07 -13.91
N LYS A 224 6.77 21.55 -15.00
CA LYS A 224 5.53 22.34 -14.94
C LYS A 224 4.34 21.49 -15.34
N LEU A 225 3.32 21.47 -14.49
CA LEU A 225 2.07 20.76 -14.77
C LEU A 225 1.26 21.47 -15.87
N PRO A 226 0.55 20.71 -16.73
CA PRO A 226 -0.39 21.28 -17.68
C PRO A 226 -1.64 21.83 -16.97
N SER A 227 -2.41 22.66 -17.65
CA SER A 227 -3.64 23.26 -17.09
C SER A 227 -4.70 22.21 -16.73
N LYS A 228 -4.76 21.11 -17.49
CA LYS A 228 -5.64 19.97 -17.22
C LYS A 228 -4.86 18.85 -16.56
N VAL A 229 -5.20 18.54 -15.31
CA VAL A 229 -4.63 17.42 -14.56
C VAL A 229 -5.71 16.39 -14.24
N PRO A 230 -5.35 15.10 -14.10
CA PRO A 230 -6.29 14.08 -13.69
C PRO A 230 -7.00 14.42 -12.38
N PRO A 231 -8.32 14.22 -12.30
CA PRO A 231 -9.06 14.46 -11.07
C PRO A 231 -8.57 13.52 -9.96
N VAL A 232 -8.74 13.99 -8.73
CA VAL A 232 -8.42 13.24 -7.52
C VAL A 232 -9.46 12.12 -7.38
N CYS A 233 -9.07 10.86 -7.59
CA CYS A 233 -9.95 9.71 -7.36
C CYS A 233 -10.04 9.39 -5.86
N ASP A 234 -10.51 10.34 -5.06
CA ASP A 234 -10.85 10.07 -3.67
C ASP A 234 -12.27 9.49 -3.62
N PRO A 235 -12.53 8.48 -2.77
CA PRO A 235 -13.87 7.91 -2.65
C PRO A 235 -14.82 9.00 -2.14
N VAL A 236 -15.70 9.46 -3.02
CA VAL A 236 -16.73 10.45 -2.68
C VAL A 236 -17.79 9.73 -1.85
N PRO A 237 -18.00 10.08 -0.57
CA PRO A 237 -19.02 9.42 0.23
C PRO A 237 -20.41 9.72 -0.34
N LEU A 238 -21.30 8.72 -0.37
CA LEU A 238 -22.66 8.86 -0.91
C LEU A 238 -23.41 10.06 -0.32
N THR A 239 -23.22 10.34 0.97
CA THR A 239 -23.84 11.46 1.70
C THR A 239 -23.35 12.84 1.28
N SER A 240 -22.21 12.94 0.59
CA SER A 240 -21.69 14.21 0.05
C SER A 240 -22.24 14.54 -1.33
N LEU A 241 -22.94 13.61 -1.98
CA LEU A 241 -23.53 13.85 -3.29
C LEU A 241 -24.73 14.81 -3.17
N PRO A 242 -24.99 15.64 -4.21
CA PRO A 242 -26.25 16.36 -4.34
C PRO A 242 -27.45 15.41 -4.29
N THR A 243 -28.63 15.92 -3.93
CA THR A 243 -29.86 15.12 -3.73
C THR A 243 -30.15 14.16 -4.87
N LEU A 244 -30.00 14.60 -6.13
CA LEU A 244 -30.19 13.74 -7.30
C LEU A 244 -29.25 12.54 -7.31
N GLY A 245 -27.94 12.78 -7.14
CA GLY A 245 -26.93 11.72 -7.13
C GLY A 245 -27.08 10.78 -5.95
N TYR A 246 -27.46 11.30 -4.77
CA TYR A 246 -27.77 10.48 -3.60
C TYR A 246 -28.95 9.52 -3.87
N LEU A 247 -30.03 10.03 -4.47
CA LEU A 247 -31.21 9.20 -4.79
C LEU A 247 -30.91 8.17 -5.88
N GLU A 248 -30.19 8.58 -6.92
CA GLU A 248 -29.79 7.72 -8.04
C GLU A 248 -28.92 6.56 -7.58
N GLN A 249 -27.87 6.84 -6.81
CA GLN A 249 -26.90 5.83 -6.37
C GLN A 249 -27.41 5.03 -5.15
N GLY A 250 -28.23 5.64 -4.29
CA GLY A 250 -28.66 5.04 -3.03
C GLY A 250 -29.92 4.19 -3.12
N VAL A 251 -30.96 4.67 -3.81
CA VAL A 251 -32.31 4.06 -3.74
C VAL A 251 -32.93 3.73 -5.09
N ALA A 252 -32.46 4.31 -6.20
CA ALA A 252 -33.13 4.19 -7.49
C ALA A 252 -33.32 2.73 -7.94
N VAL A 253 -32.28 1.90 -7.84
CA VAL A 253 -32.36 0.48 -8.25
C VAL A 253 -33.43 -0.27 -7.47
N ALA A 254 -33.55 -0.02 -6.16
CA ALA A 254 -34.56 -0.67 -5.32
C ALA A 254 -35.99 -0.20 -5.65
N ILE A 255 -36.17 1.10 -5.87
CA ILE A 255 -37.46 1.69 -6.25
C ILE A 255 -37.89 1.19 -7.64
N ILE A 256 -36.98 1.20 -8.62
CA ILE A 256 -37.26 0.71 -9.99
C ILE A 256 -37.75 -0.74 -9.92
N LYS A 257 -37.04 -1.62 -9.22
CA LYS A 257 -37.45 -3.03 -9.06
C LYS A 257 -38.82 -3.18 -8.39
N ALA A 258 -39.09 -2.42 -7.33
CA ALA A 258 -40.37 -2.46 -6.65
C ALA A 258 -41.52 -1.97 -7.56
N MET A 259 -41.30 -0.87 -8.28
CA MET A 259 -42.28 -0.30 -9.21
C MET A 259 -42.53 -1.23 -10.42
N THR A 260 -41.48 -1.86 -10.96
CA THR A 260 -41.62 -2.88 -12.02
C THR A 260 -42.43 -4.07 -11.51
N ALA A 261 -42.17 -4.57 -10.31
CA ALA A 261 -42.93 -5.68 -9.72
C ALA A 261 -44.41 -5.34 -9.55
N VAL A 262 -44.73 -4.14 -9.05
CA VAL A 262 -46.12 -3.63 -8.99
C VAL A 262 -46.75 -3.55 -10.37
N GLY A 263 -46.02 -3.05 -11.37
CA GLY A 263 -46.51 -2.90 -12.75
C GLY A 263 -46.84 -4.24 -13.42
N CYS A 264 -46.07 -5.29 -13.12
CA CYS A 264 -46.32 -6.64 -13.62
C CYS A 264 -47.50 -7.30 -12.91
N LEU A 265 -47.55 -7.24 -11.58
CA LEU A 265 -48.57 -7.93 -10.78
C LEU A 265 -49.92 -7.20 -10.77
N LYS A 266 -49.90 -5.87 -10.75
CA LYS A 266 -51.08 -4.98 -10.58
C LYS A 266 -51.97 -5.39 -9.40
N PRO A 267 -51.42 -5.48 -8.17
CA PRO A 267 -52.12 -6.07 -7.04
C PRO A 267 -53.34 -5.22 -6.64
N LYS A 268 -54.50 -5.86 -6.57
CA LYS A 268 -55.71 -5.30 -5.97
C LYS A 268 -56.03 -6.09 -4.71
N TYR A 269 -55.65 -5.52 -3.56
CA TYR A 269 -55.91 -6.16 -2.28
C TYR A 269 -57.40 -5.98 -1.89
N PRO A 270 -58.06 -7.02 -1.34
CA PRO A 270 -59.43 -6.94 -0.82
C PRO A 270 -59.68 -5.70 0.03
N PHE A 271 -60.79 -5.00 -0.21
CA PHE A 271 -61.24 -3.81 0.54
C PHE A 271 -60.30 -2.61 0.57
N LEU A 272 -59.19 -2.60 -0.18
CA LEU A 272 -58.29 -1.46 -0.31
C LEU A 272 -58.38 -0.82 -1.70
N GLY A 273 -58.20 0.49 -1.80
CA GLY A 273 -58.08 1.18 -3.09
C GLY A 273 -56.84 0.73 -3.88
N MET A 274 -56.87 0.83 -5.22
CA MET A 274 -55.76 0.38 -6.08
C MET A 274 -54.42 1.05 -5.72
N GLN A 275 -54.43 2.37 -5.53
CA GLN A 275 -53.26 3.14 -5.11
C GLN A 275 -52.71 2.65 -3.77
N ARG A 276 -53.60 2.35 -2.81
CA ARG A 276 -53.21 1.90 -1.47
C ARG A 276 -52.61 0.49 -1.51
N SER A 277 -53.19 -0.42 -2.29
CA SER A 277 -52.62 -1.76 -2.51
C SER A 277 -51.23 -1.69 -3.13
N ALA A 278 -51.04 -0.84 -4.15
CA ALA A 278 -49.75 -0.62 -4.78
C ALA A 278 -48.72 -0.05 -3.79
N CYS A 279 -49.05 0.98 -3.01
CA CYS A 279 -48.15 1.57 -2.02
C CYS A 279 -47.70 0.55 -0.95
N ILE A 280 -48.63 -0.26 -0.44
CA ILE A 280 -48.31 -1.31 0.53
C ILE A 280 -47.39 -2.36 -0.09
N TYR A 281 -47.67 -2.78 -1.32
CA TYR A 281 -46.81 -3.72 -2.03
C TYR A 281 -45.39 -3.19 -2.19
N VAL A 282 -45.22 -1.93 -2.64
CA VAL A 282 -43.88 -1.29 -2.75
C VAL A 282 -43.18 -1.29 -1.40
N ALA A 283 -43.88 -0.90 -0.32
CA ALA A 283 -43.29 -0.87 1.02
C ALA A 283 -42.83 -2.26 1.49
N LEU A 284 -43.65 -3.30 1.29
CA LEU A 284 -43.30 -4.68 1.60
C LEU A 284 -42.14 -5.19 0.75
N TYR A 285 -42.13 -4.87 -0.54
CA TYR A 285 -41.06 -5.24 -1.47
C TYR A 285 -39.72 -4.62 -1.04
N LEU A 286 -39.70 -3.31 -0.78
CA LEU A 286 -38.50 -2.62 -0.33
C LEU A 286 -37.96 -3.22 0.98
N LYS A 287 -38.82 -3.55 1.94
CA LYS A 287 -38.40 -4.21 3.19
C LYS A 287 -37.93 -5.66 3.00
N ALA A 288 -38.54 -6.41 2.08
CA ALA A 288 -38.19 -7.80 1.79
C ALA A 288 -36.81 -7.94 1.11
N PHE A 289 -36.42 -6.95 0.31
CA PHE A 289 -35.20 -6.97 -0.51
C PHE A 289 -34.12 -5.97 -0.09
N ASN A 290 -34.26 -5.28 1.05
CA ASN A 290 -33.23 -4.39 1.59
C ASN A 290 -32.01 -5.18 2.12
N HIS A 291 -30.86 -5.08 1.44
CA HIS A 291 -29.63 -5.79 1.83
C HIS A 291 -29.02 -5.33 3.16
N GLN A 292 -29.31 -4.11 3.62
CA GLN A 292 -28.84 -3.60 4.92
C GLN A 292 -29.64 -4.16 6.10
N SER A 293 -30.80 -4.78 5.83
CA SER A 293 -31.64 -5.37 6.88
C SER A 293 -31.16 -6.77 7.27
N THR A 294 -31.42 -7.15 8.53
CA THR A 294 -31.07 -8.49 9.04
C THR A 294 -31.79 -9.61 8.27
N ASN A 295 -31.17 -10.80 8.22
CA ASN A 295 -31.74 -11.99 7.55
C ASN A 295 -33.16 -12.31 8.03
N TYR A 296 -33.37 -12.28 9.35
CA TYR A 296 -34.68 -12.50 9.97
C TYR A 296 -35.74 -11.51 9.45
N THR A 297 -35.42 -10.21 9.44
CA THR A 297 -36.33 -9.17 8.96
C THR A 297 -36.67 -9.36 7.50
N ARG A 298 -35.68 -9.63 6.65
CA ARG A 298 -35.92 -9.90 5.22
C ARG A 298 -36.85 -11.09 5.02
N GLN A 299 -36.62 -12.21 5.72
CA GLN A 299 -37.45 -13.40 5.57
C GLN A 299 -38.88 -13.20 6.10
N LYS A 300 -39.05 -12.43 7.19
CA LYS A 300 -40.35 -11.99 7.68
C LYS A 300 -41.12 -11.22 6.62
N TYR A 301 -40.51 -10.20 6.01
CA TYR A 301 -41.19 -9.40 4.98
C TYR A 301 -41.38 -10.13 3.66
N LYS A 302 -40.51 -11.07 3.28
CA LYS A 302 -40.75 -11.98 2.14
C LYS A 302 -42.00 -12.83 2.35
N LYS A 303 -42.20 -13.38 3.55
CA LYS A 303 -43.43 -14.12 3.89
C LYS A 303 -44.67 -13.21 3.84
N LYS A 304 -44.58 -11.99 4.39
CA LYS A 304 -45.67 -11.00 4.30
C LYS A 304 -46.00 -10.61 2.86
N LEU A 305 -44.98 -10.44 2.02
CA LEU A 305 -45.14 -10.11 0.60
C LEU A 305 -45.85 -11.25 -0.13
N ALA A 306 -45.41 -12.50 0.03
CA ALA A 306 -46.06 -13.66 -0.59
C ALA A 306 -47.53 -13.83 -0.15
N LEU A 307 -47.82 -13.62 1.13
CA LEU A 307 -49.19 -13.64 1.65
C LEU A 307 -50.04 -12.51 1.05
N PHE A 308 -49.45 -11.33 0.86
CA PHE A 308 -50.13 -10.19 0.23
C PHE A 308 -50.46 -10.47 -1.24
N GLU A 309 -49.55 -11.13 -1.97
CA GLU A 309 -49.76 -11.58 -3.35
C GLU A 309 -50.92 -12.58 -3.42
N GLU A 310 -50.88 -13.63 -2.59
CA GLU A 310 -51.94 -14.65 -2.50
C GLU A 310 -53.32 -14.03 -2.19
N ASN A 311 -53.37 -13.09 -1.25
CA ASN A 311 -54.62 -12.39 -0.90
C ASN A 311 -55.12 -11.47 -2.01
N SER A 312 -54.21 -10.90 -2.81
CA SER A 312 -54.56 -10.06 -3.96
C SER A 312 -55.15 -10.89 -5.12
N GLU A 313 -54.84 -12.19 -5.19
CA GLU A 313 -55.40 -13.12 -6.18
C GLU A 313 -56.82 -13.59 -5.83
N LEU A 314 -57.31 -13.36 -4.61
CA LEU A 314 -58.66 -13.76 -4.20
C LEU A 314 -59.75 -13.09 -5.05
N ILE A 315 -59.60 -11.80 -5.37
CA ILE A 315 -60.58 -11.07 -6.19
C ILE A 315 -60.69 -11.65 -7.61
N PRO A 316 -59.61 -11.78 -8.40
CA PRO A 316 -59.71 -12.36 -9.73
C PRO A 316 -60.21 -13.81 -9.70
N TYR A 317 -59.78 -14.62 -8.72
CA TYR A 317 -60.25 -15.99 -8.55
C TYR A 317 -61.75 -16.07 -8.25
N LEU A 318 -62.25 -15.29 -7.28
CA LEU A 318 -63.67 -15.27 -6.95
C LEU A 318 -64.49 -14.70 -8.10
N MET A 319 -63.99 -13.65 -8.77
CA MET A 319 -64.63 -13.08 -9.94
C MET A 319 -64.76 -14.08 -11.09
N SER A 320 -63.76 -14.94 -11.35
CA SER A 320 -63.88 -15.98 -12.37
C SER A 320 -64.79 -17.13 -11.95
N THR A 321 -64.79 -17.48 -10.67
CA THR A 321 -65.48 -18.67 -10.15
C THR A 321 -66.97 -18.42 -9.88
N MET A 322 -67.33 -17.20 -9.48
CA MET A 322 -68.70 -16.79 -9.18
C MET A 322 -69.43 -16.18 -10.39
N ARG A 323 -68.78 -16.11 -11.56
CA ARG A 323 -69.42 -15.64 -12.80
C ARG A 323 -70.43 -16.67 -13.30
N GLY A 324 -71.67 -16.23 -13.52
CA GLY A 324 -72.74 -17.03 -14.12
C GLY A 324 -73.81 -17.47 -13.12
N ASN A 325 -74.54 -18.52 -13.47
CA ASN A 325 -75.63 -19.06 -12.64
C ASN A 325 -75.07 -19.78 -11.40
N TYR A 326 -75.90 -19.82 -10.35
CA TYR A 326 -75.57 -20.51 -9.10
C TYR A 326 -75.14 -21.97 -9.34
N ARG A 327 -73.98 -22.34 -8.80
CA ARG A 327 -73.50 -23.73 -8.78
C ARG A 327 -73.74 -24.37 -7.41
N PRO A 328 -74.32 -25.58 -7.35
CA PRO A 328 -74.51 -26.30 -6.11
C PRO A 328 -73.15 -26.68 -5.47
N PRO A 329 -73.08 -26.90 -4.14
CA PRO A 329 -71.82 -27.17 -3.44
C PRO A 329 -70.99 -28.32 -4.01
N SER A 330 -71.63 -29.33 -4.58
CA SER A 330 -71.01 -30.50 -5.22
C SER A 330 -70.23 -30.19 -6.50
N GLU A 331 -70.49 -29.06 -7.16
CA GLU A 331 -69.88 -28.66 -8.44
C GLU A 331 -68.88 -27.51 -8.29
N ARG A 332 -68.59 -27.09 -7.05
CA ARG A 332 -67.65 -26.00 -6.76
C ARG A 332 -66.22 -26.55 -6.64
N PRO A 333 -65.20 -25.74 -6.97
CA PRO A 333 -63.82 -26.06 -6.65
C PRO A 333 -63.65 -26.32 -5.15
N ILE A 334 -62.81 -27.31 -4.80
CA ILE A 334 -62.58 -27.74 -3.41
C ILE A 334 -62.06 -26.59 -2.54
N ASP A 335 -61.28 -25.67 -3.13
CA ASP A 335 -60.67 -24.53 -2.47
C ASP A 335 -61.59 -23.29 -2.39
N TYR A 336 -62.78 -23.34 -2.99
CA TYR A 336 -63.68 -22.19 -3.10
C TYR A 336 -64.12 -21.65 -1.74
N GLU A 337 -64.64 -22.50 -0.87
CA GLU A 337 -65.20 -22.09 0.41
C GLU A 337 -64.10 -21.54 1.35
N PHE A 338 -62.92 -22.16 1.32
CA PHE A 338 -61.74 -21.65 2.02
C PHE A 338 -61.33 -20.25 1.53
N LYS A 339 -61.22 -20.04 0.21
CA LYS A 339 -60.85 -18.74 -0.38
C LYS A 339 -61.91 -17.66 -0.17
N LEU A 340 -63.20 -18.03 -0.22
CA LEU A 340 -64.30 -17.11 0.07
C LEU A 340 -64.28 -16.67 1.54
N ASN A 341 -64.14 -17.61 2.47
CA ASN A 341 -64.03 -17.29 3.89
C ASN A 341 -62.78 -16.44 4.18
N LYS A 342 -61.65 -16.75 3.54
CA LYS A 342 -60.42 -15.94 3.63
C LYS A 342 -60.66 -14.53 3.11
N PHE A 343 -61.37 -14.35 1.99
CA PHE A 343 -61.72 -13.04 1.45
C PHE A 343 -62.60 -12.26 2.41
N LEU A 344 -63.70 -12.84 2.92
CA LEU A 344 -64.61 -12.16 3.84
C LEU A 344 -63.90 -11.76 5.15
N ALA A 345 -63.06 -12.64 5.70
CA ALA A 345 -62.28 -12.36 6.89
C ALA A 345 -61.32 -11.15 6.74
N LEU A 346 -60.91 -10.80 5.51
CA LEU A 346 -60.12 -9.59 5.27
C LEU A 346 -60.95 -8.29 5.37
N GLY A 347 -62.28 -8.38 5.30
CA GLY A 347 -63.19 -7.25 5.43
C GLY A 347 -63.56 -6.90 6.87
N ASP A 348 -63.54 -7.90 7.76
CA ASP A 348 -63.88 -7.74 9.19
C ASP A 348 -62.83 -6.97 9.99
N PHE A 349 -61.66 -6.69 9.40
CA PHE A 349 -60.60 -5.88 9.99
C PHE A 349 -60.35 -4.60 9.19
N PRO A 350 -61.18 -3.55 9.36
CA PRO A 350 -60.97 -2.26 8.74
C PRO A 350 -59.83 -1.51 9.42
N GLY A 351 -58.59 -1.94 9.18
CA GLY A 351 -57.41 -1.31 9.75
C GLY A 351 -56.12 -1.79 9.10
N THR A 352 -55.32 -0.85 8.60
CA THR A 352 -53.99 -1.09 7.98
C THR A 352 -52.97 -1.78 8.90
N SER A 353 -53.28 -1.92 10.18
CA SER A 353 -52.36 -2.37 11.23
C SER A 353 -51.85 -3.81 11.06
N ASN A 354 -52.57 -4.66 10.30
CA ASN A 354 -52.18 -6.07 10.11
C ASN A 354 -51.40 -6.36 8.82
N VAL A 355 -51.33 -5.42 7.86
CA VAL A 355 -50.70 -5.68 6.54
C VAL A 355 -49.22 -5.24 6.52
N LEU A 356 -48.85 -4.23 7.32
CA LEU A 356 -47.46 -3.79 7.54
C LEU A 356 -46.81 -4.57 8.68
#